data_AF-A0A957NRF9-F1
#
_entry.id   AF-A0A957NRF9-F1
#
_cell.length_a   1.000
_cell.length_b   1.000
_cell.length_c   1.000
_cell.angle_alpha   90.00
_cell.angle_beta   90.00
_cell.angle_gamma   90.00
#
_symmetry.space_group_name_H-M   'P 1'
#
loop_
_entity.id
_entity.type
_entity.pdbx_description
1 polymer ?
#
loop_
_entity_poly.entity_id
_entity_poly.type
_entity_poly.pdbx_seq_one_letter_code
_entity_poly.pdbx_strand_id
1 'polypeptide(L)'
;LEEPPAHVILLLTATERTQLLPTIVSRCQVIEMQPIAPTVIEQALGQHWQVGPKQAQLLARLAGGRLGWAVTQLHNAKFDAERQEQLEALWRLAAANRIQRLAFSEQTAAKGSQPQLFNMLELWTTWWRDVLLAQANCIDACSNIDLREEIARQAAHLSQETVQKYIQTLKRIEGYLHHTTNTRMALDVLLLQLPRIV
;
A
#
# COMPACT_ATOMS: atom_id res chain seq x y z
N LEU A 1 26.10 10.40 19.17
CA LEU A 1 25.22 11.52 18.82
C LEU A 1 25.64 12.80 19.50
N GLU A 2 25.92 12.81 20.81
CA GLU A 2 26.32 14.04 21.54
C GLU A 2 27.66 14.62 21.08
N GLU A 3 28.66 13.76 20.86
CA GLU A 3 30.00 14.24 20.52
C GLU A 3 30.59 13.33 19.42
N PRO A 4 30.06 13.38 18.18
CA PRO A 4 30.69 12.66 17.08
C PRO A 4 32.06 13.31 16.76
N PRO A 5 33.06 12.52 16.35
CA PRO A 5 34.29 13.08 15.81
C PRO A 5 34.00 14.02 14.64
N ALA A 6 34.82 15.06 14.46
CA ALA A 6 34.58 16.11 13.47
C ALA A 6 34.45 15.63 12.00
N HIS A 7 34.98 14.44 11.70
CA HIS A 7 34.95 13.83 10.36
C HIS A 7 33.78 12.85 10.16
N VAL A 8 32.90 12.68 11.14
CA VAL A 8 31.81 11.70 11.10
C VAL A 8 30.48 12.41 10.90
N ILE A 9 29.76 12.00 9.83
CA ILE A 9 28.37 12.38 9.60
C ILE A 9 27.51 11.17 9.92
N LEU A 10 26.55 11.33 10.83
CA LEU A 10 25.56 10.31 11.16
C LEU A 10 24.25 10.62 10.47
N LEU A 11 23.81 9.72 9.59
CA LEU A 11 22.50 9.78 8.94
C LEU A 11 21.57 8.77 9.60
N LEU A 12 20.53 9.26 10.26
CA LEU A 12 19.52 8.42 10.89
C LEU A 12 18.23 8.52 10.08
N THR A 13 17.68 7.36 9.70
CA THR A 13 16.39 7.27 9.03
C THR A 13 15.37 6.65 9.98
N ALA A 14 14.18 7.21 9.99
CA ALA A 14 13.04 6.68 10.74
C ALA A 14 11.77 6.92 9.92
N THR A 15 10.86 5.96 9.94
CA THR A 15 9.54 6.06 9.29
C THR A 15 8.60 6.98 10.05
N GLU A 16 8.70 7.00 11.39
CA GLU A 16 7.95 7.91 12.25
C GLU A 16 8.83 8.47 13.37
N ARG A 17 8.72 9.78 13.61
CA ARG A 17 9.48 10.46 14.68
C ARG A 17 9.14 9.93 16.08
N THR A 18 7.91 9.52 16.29
CA THR A 18 7.38 8.98 17.57
C THR A 18 8.01 7.64 17.95
N GLN A 19 8.62 6.93 17.01
CA GLN A 19 9.33 5.67 17.27
C GLN A 19 10.76 5.91 17.80
N LEU A 20 11.26 7.14 17.72
CA LEU A 20 12.57 7.51 18.26
C LEU A 20 12.44 8.06 19.68
N LEU A 21 13.40 7.71 20.53
CA LEU A 21 13.50 8.30 21.86
C LEU A 21 13.67 9.82 21.75
N PRO A 22 12.99 10.63 22.57
CA PRO A 22 13.11 12.09 22.53
C PRO A 22 14.57 12.58 22.64
N THR A 23 15.40 11.84 23.38
CA THR A 23 16.82 12.11 23.56
C THR A 23 17.65 11.97 22.29
N ILE A 24 17.28 11.06 21.37
CA ILE A 24 17.90 10.95 20.04
C ILE A 24 17.49 12.14 19.19
N VAL A 25 16.18 12.41 19.14
CA VAL A 25 15.61 13.49 18.32
C VAL A 25 16.18 14.85 18.71
N SER A 26 16.37 15.13 20.00
CA SER A 26 16.91 16.41 20.49
C SER A 26 18.35 16.71 20.02
N ARG A 27 19.06 15.71 19.51
CA ARG A 27 20.47 15.79 19.09
C ARG A 27 20.65 15.59 17.58
N CYS A 28 19.54 15.54 16.84
CA CYS A 28 19.54 15.41 15.38
C CYS A 28 18.90 16.64 14.74
N GLN A 29 19.44 17.08 13.60
CA GLN A 29 18.70 17.96 12.71
C GLN A 29 17.62 17.12 12.02
N VAL A 30 16.35 17.46 12.24
CA VAL A 30 15.22 16.76 11.63
C VAL A 30 14.97 17.31 10.24
N ILE A 31 15.05 16.44 9.24
CA ILE A 31 14.65 16.74 7.86
C ILE A 31 13.42 15.87 7.57
N GLU A 32 12.26 16.51 7.42
CA GLU A 32 11.03 15.80 7.11
C GLU A 32 10.93 15.52 5.61
N MET A 33 10.92 14.24 5.25
CA MET A 33 10.72 13.79 3.88
C MET A 33 9.21 13.70 3.61
N GLN A 34 8.63 14.79 3.14
CA GLN A 34 7.20 14.85 2.80
C GLN A 34 6.92 14.13 1.47
N PRO A 35 5.76 13.46 1.32
CA PRO A 35 5.36 12.85 0.05
C PRO A 35 5.34 13.88 -1.09
N ILE A 36 5.93 13.51 -2.23
CA ILE A 36 5.95 14.37 -3.42
C ILE A 36 4.54 14.41 -4.03
N ALA A 37 4.09 15.58 -4.48
CA ALA A 37 2.80 15.69 -5.15
C ALA A 37 2.77 14.79 -6.42
N PRO A 38 1.65 14.09 -6.72
CA PRO A 38 1.57 13.21 -7.89
C PRO A 38 1.91 13.92 -9.20
N THR A 39 1.52 15.18 -9.37
CA THR A 39 1.84 15.98 -10.56
C THR A 39 3.33 16.17 -10.78
N VAL A 40 4.11 16.31 -9.70
CA VAL A 40 5.58 16.44 -9.77
C VAL A 40 6.21 15.10 -10.15
N ILE A 41 5.69 13.99 -9.63
CA ILE A 41 6.16 12.64 -10.03
C ILE A 41 5.85 12.39 -11.51
N GLU A 42 4.64 12.70 -11.97
CA GLU A 42 4.22 12.55 -13.36
C GLU A 42 5.15 13.34 -14.31
N GLN A 43 5.42 14.61 -13.99
CA GLN A 43 6.36 15.44 -14.75
C GLN A 43 7.78 14.86 -14.76
N ALA A 44 8.28 14.41 -13.61
CA ALA A 44 9.62 13.82 -13.50
C ALA A 44 9.73 12.54 -14.34
N LEU A 45 8.73 11.66 -14.29
CA LEU A 45 8.65 10.43 -15.10
C LEU A 45 8.70 10.74 -16.60
N GLY A 46 7.92 11.73 -17.06
CA GLY A 46 7.94 12.15 -18.46
C GLY A 46 9.26 12.77 -18.91
N GLN A 47 9.87 13.63 -18.08
CA GLN A 47 11.08 14.37 -18.44
C GLN A 47 12.35 13.51 -18.39
N HIS A 48 12.53 12.72 -17.33
CA HIS A 48 13.79 12.00 -17.09
C HIS A 48 13.77 10.56 -17.60
N TRP A 49 12.60 9.93 -17.69
CA TRP A 49 12.46 8.53 -18.13
C TRP A 49 11.61 8.36 -19.39
N GLN A 50 11.13 9.46 -20.01
CA GLN A 50 10.38 9.44 -21.28
C GLN A 50 9.11 8.58 -21.22
N VAL A 51 8.50 8.46 -20.03
CA VAL A 51 7.29 7.68 -19.82
C VAL A 51 6.10 8.38 -20.48
N GLY A 52 5.27 7.63 -21.20
CA GLY A 52 4.05 8.15 -21.83
C GLY A 52 3.06 8.69 -20.79
N PRO A 53 2.24 9.71 -21.13
CA PRO A 53 1.44 10.47 -20.16
C PRO A 53 0.49 9.60 -19.33
N LYS A 54 -0.18 8.62 -19.96
CA LYS A 54 -1.12 7.72 -19.27
C LYS A 54 -0.41 6.86 -18.21
N GLN A 55 0.75 6.30 -18.53
CA GLN A 55 1.51 5.46 -17.60
C GLN A 55 2.17 6.30 -16.51
N ALA A 56 2.69 7.49 -16.85
CA ALA A 56 3.26 8.44 -15.89
C ALA A 56 2.21 8.87 -14.85
N GLN A 57 0.99 9.21 -15.30
CA GLN A 57 -0.11 9.59 -14.42
C GLN A 57 -0.52 8.45 -13.48
N LEU A 58 -0.63 7.22 -14.01
CA LEU A 58 -0.96 6.04 -13.19
C LEU A 58 0.11 5.75 -12.14
N LEU A 59 1.38 5.64 -12.56
CA LEU A 59 2.49 5.37 -11.64
C LEU A 59 2.63 6.47 -10.58
N ALA A 60 2.45 7.73 -10.95
CA ALA A 60 2.50 8.85 -10.01
C ALA A 60 1.41 8.75 -8.92
N ARG A 61 0.20 8.33 -9.29
CA ARG A 61 -0.91 8.13 -8.35
C ARG A 61 -0.71 6.92 -7.44
N LEU A 62 -0.21 5.81 -7.99
CA LEU A 62 0.09 4.60 -7.23
C LEU A 62 1.30 4.78 -6.29
N ALA A 63 2.26 5.63 -6.66
CA ALA A 63 3.47 5.86 -5.87
C ALA A 63 3.21 6.49 -4.49
N GLY A 64 2.09 7.19 -4.31
CA GLY A 64 1.76 7.84 -3.04
C GLY A 64 2.84 8.83 -2.58
N GLY A 65 3.48 9.51 -3.53
CA GLY A 65 4.56 10.46 -3.26
C GLY A 65 5.97 9.88 -3.19
N ARG A 66 6.14 8.57 -3.42
CA ARG A 66 7.45 7.89 -3.47
C ARG A 66 7.96 7.81 -4.91
N LEU A 67 8.67 8.84 -5.38
CA LEU A 67 9.25 8.85 -6.74
C LEU A 67 10.11 7.61 -7.01
N GLY A 68 10.96 7.21 -6.07
CA GLY A 68 11.79 6.01 -6.20
C GLY A 68 10.97 4.73 -6.42
N TRP A 69 9.81 4.61 -5.77
CA TRP A 69 8.90 3.48 -6.01
C TRP A 69 8.37 3.51 -7.45
N ALA A 70 7.95 4.68 -7.95
CA ALA A 70 7.47 4.82 -9.32
C ALA A 70 8.53 4.40 -10.35
N VAL A 71 9.77 4.83 -10.15
CA VAL A 71 10.92 4.47 -11.01
C VAL A 71 11.23 2.98 -10.91
N THR A 72 11.14 2.37 -9.72
CA THR A 72 11.31 0.92 -9.58
C THR A 72 10.24 0.15 -10.35
N GLN A 73 8.97 0.55 -10.24
CA GLN A 73 7.89 -0.13 -10.97
C GLN A 73 7.95 0.11 -12.48
N LEU A 74 8.42 1.27 -12.92
CA LEU A 74 8.66 1.53 -14.35
C LEU A 74 9.61 0.49 -14.97
N HIS A 75 10.64 0.07 -14.24
CA HIS A 75 11.61 -0.93 -14.70
C HIS A 75 11.15 -2.39 -14.44
N ASN A 76 10.03 -2.59 -13.75
CA ASN A 76 9.45 -3.91 -13.52
C ASN A 76 8.50 -4.27 -14.67
N ALA A 77 8.99 -5.01 -15.66
CA ALA A 77 8.20 -5.46 -16.81
C ALA A 77 6.98 -6.33 -16.43
N LYS A 78 6.93 -6.88 -15.21
CA LYS A 78 5.82 -7.69 -14.71
C LYS A 78 4.82 -6.91 -13.86
N PHE A 79 5.10 -5.64 -13.55
CA PHE A 79 4.31 -4.85 -12.61
C PHE A 79 2.81 -4.87 -12.91
N ASP A 80 2.42 -4.59 -14.16
CA ASP A 80 1.01 -4.54 -14.53
C ASP A 80 0.32 -5.90 -14.36
N ALA A 81 1.00 -6.98 -14.77
CA ALA A 81 0.48 -8.34 -14.64
C ALA A 81 0.38 -8.78 -13.17
N GLU A 82 1.40 -8.50 -12.37
CA GLU A 82 1.43 -8.82 -10.93
C GLU A 82 0.35 -8.04 -10.18
N ARG A 83 0.20 -6.74 -10.45
CA ARG A 83 -0.86 -5.91 -9.86
C ARG A 83 -2.24 -6.44 -10.23
N GLN A 84 -2.46 -6.76 -11.51
CA GLN A 84 -3.73 -7.29 -11.98
C GLN A 84 -4.07 -8.62 -11.30
N GLU A 85 -3.13 -9.56 -11.23
CA GLU A 85 -3.32 -10.85 -10.55
C GLU A 85 -3.71 -10.67 -9.08
N GLN A 86 -3.06 -9.74 -8.37
CA GLN A 86 -3.36 -9.48 -6.96
C GLN A 86 -4.73 -8.83 -6.75
N LEU A 87 -5.18 -7.96 -7.67
CA LEU A 87 -6.51 -7.36 -7.63
C LEU A 87 -7.60 -8.39 -7.97
N GLU A 88 -7.38 -9.23 -8.97
CA GLU A 88 -8.29 -10.33 -9.32
C GLU A 88 -8.39 -11.34 -8.17
N ALA A 89 -7.28 -11.65 -7.50
CA ALA A 89 -7.28 -12.47 -6.30
C ALA A 89 -8.14 -11.84 -5.19
N LEU A 90 -8.01 -10.52 -4.94
CA LEU A 90 -8.82 -9.79 -3.97
C LEU A 90 -10.32 -9.89 -4.30
N TRP A 91 -10.71 -9.62 -5.55
CA TRP A 91 -12.13 -9.67 -5.96
C TRP A 91 -12.69 -11.08 -5.89
N ARG A 92 -11.93 -12.08 -6.32
CA ARG A 92 -12.30 -13.49 -6.18
C ARG A 92 -12.51 -13.86 -4.71
N LEU A 93 -11.62 -13.42 -3.82
CA LEU A 93 -11.74 -13.68 -2.38
C LEU A 93 -12.93 -12.96 -1.75
N ALA A 94 -13.30 -11.78 -2.24
CA ALA A 94 -14.50 -11.07 -1.79
C ALA A 94 -15.77 -11.91 -2.03
N ALA A 95 -15.86 -12.59 -3.18
CA ALA A 95 -16.93 -13.53 -3.52
C ALA A 95 -16.76 -14.95 -2.93
N ALA A 96 -15.57 -15.30 -2.44
CA ALA A 96 -15.25 -16.65 -1.98
C ALA A 96 -15.90 -17.02 -0.64
N ASN A 97 -16.12 -18.33 -0.44
CA ASN A 97 -16.56 -18.89 0.83
C ASN A 97 -15.40 -18.95 1.85
N ARG A 98 -15.73 -19.27 3.12
CA ARG A 98 -14.75 -19.28 4.22
C ARG A 98 -13.62 -20.30 3.99
N ILE A 99 -13.93 -21.47 3.44
CA ILE A 99 -12.95 -22.53 3.19
C ILE A 99 -11.93 -22.07 2.14
N GLN A 100 -12.40 -21.49 1.04
CA GLN A 100 -11.54 -20.94 -0.02
C GLN A 100 -10.63 -19.82 0.50
N ARG A 101 -11.14 -18.95 1.37
CA ARG A 101 -10.35 -17.90 2.02
C ARG A 101 -9.25 -18.47 2.92
N LEU A 102 -9.56 -19.48 3.73
CA LEU A 102 -8.58 -20.16 4.59
C LEU A 102 -7.54 -20.98 3.78
N ALA A 103 -7.92 -21.51 2.62
CA ALA A 103 -6.95 -22.14 1.72
C ALA A 103 -5.97 -21.12 1.13
N PHE A 104 -6.45 -19.90 0.83
CA PHE A 104 -5.59 -18.82 0.34
C PHE A 104 -4.59 -18.35 1.40
N SER A 105 -5.02 -18.16 2.66
CA SER A 105 -4.07 -17.79 3.74
C SER A 105 -2.98 -18.83 3.93
N GLU A 106 -3.32 -20.12 3.89
CA GLU A 106 -2.35 -21.21 3.99
C GLU A 106 -1.35 -21.19 2.83
N GLN A 107 -1.83 -21.05 1.58
CA GLN A 107 -0.96 -20.98 0.41
C GLN A 107 -0.03 -19.76 0.47
N THR A 108 -0.56 -18.59 0.81
CA THR A 108 0.20 -17.34 0.89
C THR A 108 1.20 -17.36 2.04
N ALA A 109 0.86 -17.94 3.20
CA ALA A 109 1.80 -18.08 4.30
C ALA A 109 2.93 -19.09 4.00
N ALA A 110 2.65 -20.14 3.21
CA ALA A 110 3.63 -21.17 2.87
C ALA A 110 4.58 -20.76 1.72
N LYS A 111 4.08 -20.01 0.74
CA LYS A 111 4.82 -19.67 -0.50
C LYS A 111 5.22 -18.20 -0.60
N GLY A 112 4.57 -17.32 0.15
CA GLY A 112 4.77 -15.89 0.05
C GLY A 112 6.04 -15.45 0.75
N SER A 113 6.89 -14.70 0.02
CA SER A 113 7.97 -13.96 0.67
C SER A 113 7.43 -12.76 1.43
N GLN A 114 8.14 -12.31 2.47
CA GLN A 114 7.73 -11.16 3.27
C GLN A 114 7.51 -9.90 2.42
N PRO A 115 8.38 -9.52 1.46
CA PRO A 115 8.13 -8.37 0.59
C PRO A 115 6.88 -8.49 -0.28
N GLN A 116 6.63 -9.68 -0.85
CA GLN A 116 5.42 -9.91 -1.65
C GLN A 116 4.15 -9.76 -0.80
N LEU A 117 4.20 -10.25 0.45
CA LEU A 117 3.07 -10.12 1.37
C LEU A 117 2.77 -8.64 1.69
N PHE A 118 3.80 -7.84 2.00
CA PHE A 118 3.60 -6.41 2.27
C PHE A 118 3.12 -5.66 1.03
N ASN A 119 3.61 -5.98 -0.17
CA ASN A 119 3.11 -5.40 -1.42
C ASN A 119 1.62 -5.73 -1.65
N MET A 120 1.19 -6.96 -1.36
CA MET A 120 -0.22 -7.36 -1.41
C MET A 120 -1.06 -6.54 -0.43
N LEU A 121 -0.63 -6.41 0.83
CA LEU A 121 -1.34 -5.64 1.86
C LEU A 121 -1.44 -4.15 1.50
N GLU A 122 -0.37 -3.57 0.95
CA GLU A 122 -0.33 -2.19 0.49
C GLU A 122 -1.31 -1.96 -0.67
N LEU A 123 -1.34 -2.87 -1.64
CA LEU A 123 -2.27 -2.81 -2.76
C LEU A 123 -3.71 -2.94 -2.29
N TRP A 124 -4.00 -3.89 -1.41
CA TRP A 124 -5.35 -4.07 -0.85
C TRP A 124 -5.79 -2.87 -0.03
N THR A 125 -4.89 -2.29 0.77
CA THR A 125 -5.16 -1.06 1.54
C THR A 125 -5.48 0.11 0.61
N THR A 126 -4.72 0.25 -0.48
CA THR A 126 -4.95 1.29 -1.50
C THR A 126 -6.30 1.07 -2.20
N TRP A 127 -6.64 -0.17 -2.55
CA TRP A 127 -7.92 -0.51 -3.17
C TRP A 127 -9.10 -0.12 -2.27
N TRP A 128 -9.11 -0.56 -1.02
CA TRP A 128 -10.20 -0.26 -0.09
C TRP A 128 -10.26 1.21 0.30
N ARG A 129 -9.12 1.92 0.34
CA ARG A 129 -9.08 3.38 0.46
C ARG A 129 -9.78 4.06 -0.72
N ASP A 130 -9.54 3.61 -1.94
CA ASP A 130 -10.18 4.17 -3.13
C ASP A 130 -11.70 3.91 -3.13
N VAL A 131 -12.14 2.72 -2.69
CA VAL A 131 -13.57 2.43 -2.46
C VAL A 131 -14.17 3.42 -1.46
N LEU A 132 -13.48 3.67 -0.33
CA LEU A 132 -13.93 4.63 0.68
C LEU A 132 -13.97 6.08 0.15
N LEU A 133 -13.00 6.47 -0.67
CA LEU A 133 -12.97 7.78 -1.33
C LEU A 133 -14.12 7.93 -2.32
N ALA A 134 -14.43 6.90 -3.10
CA ALA A 134 -15.57 6.89 -3.99
C ALA A 134 -16.91 7.01 -3.23
N GLN A 135 -17.06 6.30 -2.10
CA GLN A 135 -18.22 6.45 -1.21
C GLN A 135 -18.37 7.87 -0.65
N ALA A 136 -17.27 8.60 -0.50
CA ALA A 136 -17.24 10.00 -0.07
C ALA A 136 -17.38 11.01 -1.23
N ASN A 137 -17.70 10.56 -2.45
CA ASN A 137 -17.74 11.38 -3.67
C ASN A 137 -16.40 12.05 -4.05
N CYS A 138 -15.28 11.45 -3.64
CA CYS A 138 -13.92 11.94 -3.88
C CYS A 138 -13.16 11.05 -4.88
N ILE A 139 -13.82 10.58 -5.93
CA ILE A 139 -13.23 9.60 -6.88
C ILE A 139 -11.98 10.13 -7.61
N ASP A 140 -11.84 11.46 -7.74
CA ASP A 140 -10.66 12.10 -8.32
C ASP A 140 -9.41 12.03 -7.44
N ALA A 141 -9.58 11.72 -6.15
CA ALA A 141 -8.49 11.50 -5.20
C ALA A 141 -7.98 10.05 -5.21
N CYS A 142 -8.63 9.14 -5.94
CA CYS A 142 -8.24 7.73 -5.99
C CYS A 142 -6.85 7.52 -6.61
N SER A 143 -6.17 6.47 -6.15
CA SER A 143 -4.87 6.03 -6.68
C SER A 143 -5.02 5.16 -7.93
N ASN A 144 -5.96 4.21 -7.93
CA ASN A 144 -6.24 3.29 -9.04
C ASN A 144 -7.14 3.95 -10.10
N ILE A 145 -6.61 5.00 -10.74
CA ILE A 145 -7.34 5.81 -11.71
C ILE A 145 -7.79 5.03 -12.96
N ASP A 146 -7.13 3.92 -13.26
CA ASP A 146 -7.41 3.00 -14.36
C ASP A 146 -8.60 2.07 -14.07
N LEU A 147 -9.03 1.95 -12.81
CA LEU A 147 -10.08 1.03 -12.35
C LEU A 147 -11.24 1.76 -11.63
N ARG A 148 -11.48 3.03 -11.97
CA ARG A 148 -12.51 3.86 -11.33
C ARG A 148 -13.92 3.28 -11.42
N GLU A 149 -14.28 2.64 -12.53
CA GLU A 149 -15.59 2.01 -12.71
C GLU A 149 -15.79 0.83 -11.75
N GLU A 150 -14.76 0.00 -11.62
CA GLU A 150 -14.75 -1.14 -10.71
C GLU A 150 -14.86 -0.66 -9.25
N ILE A 151 -14.10 0.37 -8.88
CA ILE A 151 -14.16 1.03 -7.57
C ILE A 151 -15.55 1.58 -7.29
N ALA A 152 -16.14 2.33 -8.23
CA ALA A 152 -17.45 2.95 -8.07
C ALA A 152 -18.56 1.89 -7.86
N ARG A 153 -18.49 0.78 -8.60
CA ARG A 153 -19.43 -0.33 -8.42
C ARG A 153 -19.27 -0.98 -7.04
N GLN A 154 -18.05 -1.24 -6.55
CA GLN A 154 -17.88 -1.78 -5.20
C GLN A 154 -18.32 -0.80 -4.10
N ALA A 155 -18.08 0.50 -4.30
CA ALA A 155 -18.54 1.56 -3.40
C ALA A 155 -20.07 1.59 -3.26
N ALA A 156 -20.81 1.26 -4.32
CA ALA A 156 -22.28 1.22 -4.32
C ALA A 156 -22.87 0.00 -3.58
N HIS A 157 -22.14 -1.12 -3.50
CA HIS A 157 -22.65 -2.38 -2.93
C HIS A 157 -22.24 -2.63 -1.47
N LEU A 158 -21.35 -1.81 -0.93
CA LEU A 158 -20.81 -1.99 0.43
C LEU A 158 -21.17 -0.80 1.32
N SER A 159 -21.32 -1.05 2.62
CA SER A 159 -21.47 0.03 3.59
C SER A 159 -20.11 0.67 3.90
N GLN A 160 -20.12 1.97 4.18
CA GLN A 160 -18.92 2.70 4.57
C GLN A 160 -18.27 2.14 5.84
N GLU A 161 -19.09 1.74 6.82
CA GLU A 161 -18.62 1.14 8.08
C GLU A 161 -17.85 -0.17 7.85
N THR A 162 -18.34 -1.03 6.94
CA THR A 162 -17.67 -2.29 6.61
C THR A 162 -16.31 -2.05 5.97
N VAL A 163 -16.21 -1.10 5.04
CA VAL A 163 -14.93 -0.75 4.37
C VAL A 163 -13.95 -0.16 5.37
N GLN A 164 -14.40 0.76 6.24
CA GLN A 164 -13.56 1.37 7.28
C GLN A 164 -13.02 0.34 8.27
N LYS A 165 -13.88 -0.57 8.77
CA LYS A 165 -13.45 -1.67 9.65
C LYS A 165 -12.40 -2.54 8.98
N TYR A 166 -12.58 -2.85 7.68
CA TYR A 166 -11.61 -3.67 6.96
C TYR A 166 -10.25 -2.98 6.79
N ILE A 167 -10.23 -1.69 6.46
CA ILE A 167 -8.98 -0.89 6.39
C ILE A 167 -8.26 -0.88 7.74
N GLN A 168 -9.00 -0.75 8.86
CA GLN A 168 -8.41 -0.83 10.20
C GLN A 168 -7.80 -2.21 10.48
N THR A 169 -8.47 -3.28 10.04
CA THR A 169 -7.92 -4.64 10.12
C THR A 169 -6.65 -4.79 9.30
N LEU A 170 -6.62 -4.30 8.06
CA LEU A 170 -5.43 -4.31 7.21
C LEU A 170 -4.23 -3.67 7.92
N LYS A 171 -4.39 -2.42 8.39
CA LYS A 171 -3.33 -1.69 9.11
C LYS A 171 -2.83 -2.42 10.35
N ARG A 172 -3.77 -2.98 11.12
CA ARG A 172 -3.42 -3.75 12.32
C ARG A 172 -2.64 -5.01 11.99
N ILE A 173 -3.06 -5.75 10.96
CA ILE A 173 -2.39 -6.97 10.51
C ILE A 173 -1.00 -6.66 9.93
N GLU A 174 -0.88 -5.61 9.12
CA GLU A 174 0.40 -5.12 8.60
C GLU A 174 1.38 -4.82 9.75
N GLY A 175 0.95 -4.05 10.75
CA GLY A 175 1.74 -3.77 11.95
C GLY A 175 2.18 -5.03 12.71
N TYR A 176 1.28 -6.02 12.87
CA TYR A 176 1.63 -7.29 13.52
C TYR A 176 2.62 -8.12 12.70
N LEU A 177 2.52 -8.11 11.37
CA LEU A 177 3.40 -8.87 10.47
C LEU A 177 4.84 -8.38 10.47
N HIS A 178 5.10 -7.14 10.92
CA HIS A 178 6.47 -6.66 11.14
C HIS A 178 7.19 -7.36 12.31
N HIS A 179 6.45 -7.96 13.24
CA HIS A 179 7.00 -8.47 14.50
C HIS A 179 6.69 -9.94 14.80
N THR A 180 5.88 -10.61 13.99
CA THR A 180 5.42 -11.99 14.26
C THR A 180 5.97 -13.01 13.28
N THR A 181 6.04 -14.27 13.73
CA THR A 181 6.32 -15.44 12.90
C THR A 181 5.05 -16.19 12.48
N ASN A 182 3.87 -15.89 13.04
CA ASN A 182 2.62 -16.58 12.72
C ASN A 182 1.80 -15.88 11.63
N THR A 183 2.38 -15.82 10.42
CA THR A 183 1.77 -15.18 9.25
C THR A 183 0.40 -15.77 8.89
N ARG A 184 0.24 -17.10 8.99
CA ARG A 184 -1.01 -17.78 8.63
C ARG A 184 -2.19 -17.27 9.45
N MET A 185 -2.05 -17.21 10.77
CA MET A 185 -3.14 -16.77 11.65
C MET A 185 -3.52 -15.30 11.39
N ALA A 186 -2.53 -14.45 11.12
CA ALA A 186 -2.78 -13.05 10.76
C ALA A 186 -3.59 -12.94 9.45
N LEU A 187 -3.25 -13.77 8.45
CA LEU A 187 -3.98 -13.84 7.19
C LEU A 187 -5.38 -14.44 7.34
N ASP A 188 -5.58 -15.44 8.21
CA ASP A 188 -6.90 -16.00 8.48
C ASP A 188 -7.85 -14.92 9.01
N VAL A 189 -7.40 -14.13 10.00
CA VAL A 189 -8.18 -13.01 10.55
C VAL A 189 -8.49 -11.99 9.46
N LEU A 190 -7.49 -11.60 8.66
CA LEU A 190 -7.65 -10.65 7.57
C LEU A 190 -8.71 -11.14 6.57
N LEU A 191 -8.59 -12.35 6.06
CA LEU A 191 -9.45 -12.86 5.00
C LEU A 191 -10.87 -13.15 5.49
N LEU A 192 -11.03 -13.63 6.73
CA LEU A 192 -12.36 -13.85 7.31
C LEU A 192 -13.13 -12.55 7.54
N GLN A 193 -12.43 -11.41 7.67
CA GLN A 193 -13.02 -10.08 7.79
C GLN A 193 -13.16 -9.33 6.45
N LEU A 194 -12.66 -9.89 5.35
CA LEU A 194 -12.81 -9.29 4.01
C LEU A 194 -14.29 -9.08 3.65
N PRO A 195 -14.69 -7.86 3.22
CA PRO A 195 -16.06 -7.59 2.81
C PRO A 195 -16.54 -8.57 1.74
N ARG A 196 -17.84 -8.90 1.77
CA ARG A 196 -18.47 -9.72 0.75
C ARG A 196 -19.18 -8.83 -0.23
N ILE A 197 -18.88 -9.01 -1.50
CA ILE A 197 -19.62 -8.41 -2.61
C ILE A 197 -20.54 -9.54 -3.09
N VAL A 198 -21.84 -9.36 -2.90
CA VAL A 198 -22.90 -10.32 -3.30
C VAL A 198 -23.54 -9.82 -4.57
#